data_AF-A0A1W1ZNG0-F1
#
_entry.id   AF-A0A1W1ZNG0-F1
#
_cell.length_a   1.000
_cell.length_b   1.000
_cell.length_c   1.000
_cell.angle_alpha   90.00
_cell.angle_beta   90.00
_cell.angle_gamma   90.00
#
_symmetry.space_group_name_H-M   'P 1'
#
loop_
_entity.id
_entity.type
_entity.pdbx_description
1 polymer ?
#
loop_
_entity_poly.entity_id
_entity_poly.type
_entity_poly.pdbx_seq_one_letter_code
_entity_poly.pdbx_strand_id
1 'polypeptide(L)'
;MTRKITLSIPDMLHEKMEEWRKSFNLSKMFQEALTEAIQKKEAFQKRLQEDHDLVDIIERLRYEKMQSEGNYSENGRIEGIEWVKKAHYDDLLYVLDFFPLSSMVTDPRLDAYFSPIITKDPLMEITPEGINKYTKLFIEGWHRGVVEFWNEIKEKI
;
A
#
# COMPACT_ATOMS: atom_id res chain seq x y z
N MET A 1 7.33 30.44 35.01
CA MET A 1 6.13 29.76 35.54
C MET A 1 6.29 28.26 35.32
N THR A 2 6.18 27.45 36.36
CA THR A 2 6.45 26.00 36.29
C THR A 2 5.12 25.25 36.38
N ARG A 3 4.82 24.39 35.41
CA ARG A 3 3.62 23.53 35.40
C ARG A 3 4.04 22.08 35.64
N LYS A 4 3.35 21.37 36.53
CA LYS A 4 3.58 19.94 36.76
C LYS A 4 2.91 19.13 35.65
N ILE A 5 3.65 18.19 35.08
CA ILE A 5 3.19 17.27 34.04
C ILE A 5 3.46 15.85 34.55
N THR A 6 2.47 14.96 34.45
CA THR A 6 2.60 13.55 34.81
C THR A 6 2.94 12.76 33.55
N LEU A 7 4.00 11.95 33.60
CA LEU A 7 4.46 11.14 32.47
C LEU A 7 4.51 9.67 32.88
N SER A 8 4.04 8.80 32.00
CA SER A 8 4.25 7.35 32.14
C SER A 8 5.64 7.00 31.64
N ILE A 9 6.43 6.32 32.47
CA ILE A 9 7.79 5.87 32.14
C ILE A 9 7.91 4.35 32.35
N PRO A 10 8.77 3.64 31.59
CA PRO A 10 9.02 2.22 31.79
C PRO A 10 9.58 1.93 33.19
N ASP A 11 9.18 0.80 33.80
CA ASP A 11 9.55 0.42 35.18
C ASP A 11 11.07 0.43 35.41
N MET A 12 11.84 -0.06 34.43
CA MET A 12 13.30 -0.06 34.47
C MET A 12 13.90 1.36 34.58
N LEU A 13 13.25 2.36 33.95
CA LEU A 13 13.70 3.75 34.01
C LEU A 13 13.33 4.36 35.37
N HIS A 14 12.15 4.02 35.90
CA HIS A 14 11.69 4.46 37.21
C HIS A 14 12.61 3.98 38.34
N GLU A 15 12.99 2.70 38.35
CA GLU A 15 13.90 2.13 39.35
C GLU A 15 15.27 2.83 39.35
N LYS A 16 15.84 3.07 38.16
CA LYS A 16 17.10 3.83 38.02
C LYS A 16 16.95 5.29 38.41
N MET A 17 15.80 5.92 38.18
CA MET A 17 15.58 7.30 38.60
C MET A 17 15.48 7.44 40.12
N GLU A 18 14.88 6.46 40.82
CA GLU A 18 14.80 6.45 42.27
C GLU A 18 16.17 6.24 42.93
N GLU A 19 17.00 5.35 42.38
CA GLU A 19 18.36 5.11 42.87
C GLU A 19 19.24 6.38 42.81
N TRP A 20 19.08 7.20 41.76
CA TRP A 20 19.91 8.38 41.53
C TRP A 20 19.23 9.71 41.90
N ARG A 21 18.05 9.65 42.52
CA ARG A 21 17.17 10.80 42.84
C ARG A 21 17.82 11.88 43.70
N LYS A 22 18.78 11.51 44.55
CA LYS A 22 19.52 12.44 45.43
C LYS A 22 20.76 13.05 44.77
N SER A 23 21.23 12.44 43.68
CA SER A 23 22.48 12.80 43.01
C SER A 23 22.26 13.74 41.83
N PHE A 24 21.08 13.69 41.20
CA PHE A 24 20.76 14.51 40.04
C PHE A 24 19.56 15.43 40.27
N ASN A 25 19.61 16.62 39.66
CA ASN A 25 18.42 17.44 39.48
C ASN A 25 17.63 16.90 38.28
N LEU A 26 16.86 15.83 38.53
CA LEU A 26 16.08 15.13 37.51
C LEU A 26 15.16 16.10 36.75
N SER A 27 14.49 17.02 37.45
CA SER A 27 13.63 18.01 36.78
C SER A 27 14.38 18.87 35.78
N LYS A 28 15.59 19.32 36.13
CA LYS A 28 16.44 20.12 35.23
C LYS A 28 16.93 19.28 34.04
N MET A 29 17.41 18.05 34.28
CA MET A 29 17.87 17.16 33.20
C MET A 29 16.74 16.79 32.22
N PHE A 30 15.54 16.51 32.72
CA PHE A 30 14.38 16.25 31.88
C PHE A 30 13.98 17.48 31.06
N GLN A 31 14.00 18.67 31.67
CA GLN A 31 13.72 19.91 30.96
C GLN A 31 14.75 20.18 29.86
N GLU A 32 16.04 19.96 30.13
CA GLU A 32 17.12 20.15 29.17
C GLU A 32 17.01 19.15 28.01
N ALA A 33 16.88 17.85 28.31
CA ALA A 33 16.74 16.80 27.29
C ALA A 33 15.48 16.98 26.44
N LEU A 34 14.36 17.36 27.05
CA LEU A 34 13.12 17.61 26.34
C LEU A 34 13.23 18.86 25.45
N THR A 35 13.85 19.93 25.95
CA THR A 35 14.09 21.16 25.19
C THR A 35 14.98 20.87 23.98
N GLU A 36 16.06 20.12 24.16
CA GLU A 36 16.96 19.73 23.07
C GLU A 36 16.24 18.84 22.04
N ALA A 37 15.45 17.86 22.49
CA ALA A 37 14.67 17.01 21.59
C ALA A 37 13.64 17.81 20.78
N ILE A 38 12.96 18.75 21.41
CA ILE A 38 12.01 19.66 20.74
C ILE A 38 12.75 20.54 19.74
N GLN A 39 13.83 21.21 20.13
CA GLN A 39 14.62 22.06 19.24
C GLN A 39 15.18 21.28 18.04
N LYS A 40 15.62 20.04 18.25
CA LYS A 40 16.11 19.18 17.17
C LYS A 40 14.99 18.81 16.19
N LYS A 41 13.78 18.53 16.69
CA LYS A 41 12.61 18.23 15.86
C LYS A 41 12.12 19.47 15.11
N GLU A 42 12.09 20.63 15.75
CA GLU A 42 11.73 21.92 15.15
C GLU A 42 12.76 22.34 14.10
N ALA A 43 14.06 22.22 14.37
CA ALA A 43 15.11 22.51 13.40
C ALA A 43 15.06 21.58 12.19
N PHE A 44 14.75 20.29 12.40
CA PHE A 44 14.53 19.34 11.31
C PHE A 44 13.29 19.70 10.47
N GLN A 45 12.17 20.04 11.10
CA GLN A 45 10.95 20.50 10.42
C GLN A 45 11.16 21.82 9.66
N LYS A 46 11.93 22.75 10.24
CA LYS A 46 12.24 24.02 9.59
C LYS A 46 13.13 23.84 8.37
N ARG A 47 14.16 22.99 8.46
CA ARG A 47 14.95 22.58 7.29
C ARG A 47 14.06 21.92 6.23
N LEU A 48 13.18 21.01 6.61
CA LEU A 48 12.20 20.38 5.71
C LEU A 48 11.27 21.37 5.00
N GLN A 49 10.92 22.49 5.65
CA GLN A 49 10.06 23.52 5.07
C GLN A 49 10.83 24.50 4.17
N GLU A 50 12.10 24.74 4.47
CA GLU A 50 12.98 25.63 3.69
C GLU A 50 13.61 24.90 2.48
N ASP A 51 13.63 23.56 2.49
CA ASP A 51 14.19 22.72 1.44
C ASP A 51 13.11 22.43 0.37
N HIS A 52 13.03 23.33 -0.62
CA HIS A 52 12.12 23.23 -1.76
C HIS A 52 12.17 21.86 -2.45
N ASP A 53 13.35 21.21 -2.44
CA ASP A 53 13.56 19.88 -3.01
C ASP A 53 12.68 18.80 -2.36
N LEU A 54 12.32 18.94 -1.08
CA LEU A 54 11.57 17.91 -0.36
C LEU A 54 10.08 17.91 -0.69
N VAL A 55 9.49 19.08 -0.93
CA VAL A 55 8.11 19.20 -1.42
C VAL A 55 8.03 18.64 -2.84
N ASP A 56 9.01 18.98 -3.69
CA ASP A 56 9.08 18.49 -5.06
C ASP A 56 9.32 16.97 -5.11
N ILE A 57 10.13 16.42 -4.21
CA ILE A 57 10.31 14.96 -4.05
C ILE A 57 9.00 14.29 -3.62
N ILE A 58 8.27 14.87 -2.65
CA ILE A 58 6.99 14.30 -2.20
C ILE A 58 5.96 14.34 -3.32
N GLU A 59 5.84 15.45 -4.06
CA GLU A 59 4.90 15.57 -5.17
C GLU A 59 5.29 14.65 -6.33
N ARG A 60 6.58 14.52 -6.66
CA ARG A 60 7.06 13.53 -7.62
C ARG A 60 6.70 12.10 -7.18
N LEU A 61 6.98 11.73 -5.94
CA LEU A 61 6.68 10.40 -5.41
C LEU A 61 5.17 10.13 -5.33
N ARG A 62 4.35 11.14 -5.06
CA ARG A 62 2.88 11.05 -5.12
C ARG A 62 2.39 10.86 -6.55
N TYR A 63 2.97 11.58 -7.50
CA TYR A 63 2.65 11.41 -8.92
C TYR A 63 3.08 10.02 -9.42
N GLU A 64 4.30 9.59 -9.12
CA GLU A 64 4.79 8.24 -9.41
C GLU A 64 3.89 7.17 -8.76
N LYS A 65 3.48 7.38 -7.51
CA LYS A 65 2.51 6.53 -6.81
C LYS A 65 1.13 6.54 -7.48
N MET A 66 0.63 7.69 -7.93
CA MET A 66 -0.65 7.76 -8.62
C MET A 66 -0.60 7.07 -9.99
N GLN A 67 0.52 7.19 -10.71
CA GLN A 67 0.75 6.51 -11.98
C GLN A 67 0.94 5.00 -11.79
N SER A 68 1.61 4.57 -10.72
CA SER A 68 1.81 3.15 -10.43
C SER A 68 0.56 2.49 -9.85
N GLU A 69 -0.12 3.13 -8.90
CA GLU A 69 -1.29 2.58 -8.21
C GLU A 69 -2.61 2.79 -8.99
N GLY A 70 -2.68 3.80 -9.86
CA GLY A 70 -3.94 4.32 -10.40
C GLY A 70 -4.52 3.58 -11.60
N ASN A 71 -3.76 2.72 -12.28
CA ASN A 71 -4.23 2.11 -13.53
C ASN A 71 -4.39 0.59 -13.51
N TYR A 72 -4.25 -0.09 -12.37
CA TYR A 72 -4.42 -1.55 -12.32
C TYR A 72 -5.80 -2.00 -12.81
N SER A 73 -6.86 -1.28 -12.44
CA SER A 73 -8.22 -1.58 -12.91
C SER A 73 -8.38 -1.39 -14.43
N GLU A 74 -7.74 -0.37 -15.01
CA GLU A 74 -7.84 -0.11 -16.45
C GLU A 74 -6.91 -1.01 -17.26
N ASN A 75 -5.68 -1.21 -16.79
CA ASN A 75 -4.74 -2.17 -17.35
C ASN A 75 -5.34 -3.58 -17.35
N GLY A 76 -5.96 -3.99 -16.23
CA GLY A 76 -6.73 -5.21 -16.13
C GLY A 76 -7.81 -5.26 -17.20
N ARG A 77 -8.64 -4.22 -17.30
CA ARG A 77 -9.73 -4.14 -18.30
C ARG A 77 -9.23 -4.31 -19.74
N ILE A 78 -8.15 -3.63 -20.10
CA ILE A 78 -7.53 -3.75 -21.43
C ILE A 78 -7.03 -5.18 -21.66
N GLU A 79 -6.33 -5.77 -20.68
CA GLU A 79 -5.85 -7.15 -20.75
C GLU A 79 -7.00 -8.17 -20.86
N GLY A 80 -8.11 -7.95 -20.16
CA GLY A 80 -9.31 -8.80 -20.25
C GLY A 80 -9.92 -8.79 -21.64
N ILE A 81 -9.99 -7.60 -22.28
CA ILE A 81 -10.44 -7.46 -23.66
C ILE A 81 -9.47 -8.14 -24.65
N GLU A 82 -8.17 -8.06 -24.42
CA GLU A 82 -7.19 -8.73 -25.28
C GLU A 82 -7.20 -10.25 -25.11
N TRP A 83 -7.48 -10.74 -23.90
CA TRP A 83 -7.64 -12.16 -23.62
C TRP A 83 -8.87 -12.74 -24.31
N VAL A 84 -10.04 -12.12 -24.16
CA VAL A 84 -11.30 -12.66 -24.72
C VAL A 84 -11.29 -12.73 -26.25
N LYS A 85 -10.53 -11.86 -26.93
CA LYS A 85 -10.33 -11.94 -28.39
C LYS A 85 -9.63 -13.22 -28.84
N LYS A 86 -8.92 -13.89 -27.94
CA LYS A 86 -8.13 -15.11 -28.20
C LYS A 86 -8.68 -16.34 -27.48
N ALA A 87 -9.54 -16.13 -26.48
CA ALA A 87 -10.10 -17.20 -25.66
C ALA A 87 -11.06 -18.09 -26.46
N HIS A 88 -11.11 -19.37 -26.10
CA HIS A 88 -12.16 -20.25 -26.60
C HIS A 88 -13.49 -19.95 -25.90
N TYR A 89 -14.58 -20.32 -26.55
CA TYR A 89 -15.94 -20.09 -26.04
C TYR A 89 -16.16 -20.71 -24.66
N ASP A 90 -15.69 -21.94 -24.45
CA ASP A 90 -15.83 -22.63 -23.17
C ASP A 90 -15.04 -21.94 -22.04
N ASP A 91 -13.84 -21.43 -22.35
CA ASP A 91 -13.04 -20.66 -21.40
C ASP A 91 -13.71 -19.33 -21.06
N LEU A 92 -14.35 -18.70 -22.05
CA LEU A 92 -15.10 -17.45 -21.85
C LEU A 92 -16.29 -17.66 -20.90
N LEU A 93 -17.10 -18.68 -21.13
CA LEU A 93 -18.20 -19.01 -20.21
C LEU A 93 -17.67 -19.35 -18.81
N TYR A 94 -16.56 -20.10 -18.72
CA TYR A 94 -15.94 -20.44 -17.45
C TYR A 94 -15.58 -19.21 -16.63
N VAL A 95 -14.98 -18.18 -17.25
CA VAL A 95 -14.55 -16.98 -16.51
C VAL A 95 -15.69 -16.03 -16.18
N LEU A 96 -16.76 -15.99 -17.00
CA LEU A 96 -17.93 -15.13 -16.76
C LEU A 96 -18.74 -15.54 -15.53
N ASP A 97 -18.80 -16.85 -15.24
CA ASP A 97 -19.50 -17.40 -14.08
C ASP A 97 -18.58 -17.54 -12.85
N PHE A 98 -17.31 -17.12 -12.96
CA PHE A 98 -16.30 -17.37 -11.94
C PHE A 98 -16.49 -16.47 -10.70
N PHE A 99 -16.67 -17.08 -9.54
CA PHE A 99 -16.77 -16.37 -8.27
C PHE A 99 -16.20 -17.21 -7.11
N PRO A 100 -15.42 -16.63 -6.18
CA PRO A 100 -15.00 -15.22 -6.10
C PRO A 100 -13.85 -14.89 -7.07
N LEU A 101 -13.88 -13.69 -7.66
CA LEU A 101 -12.87 -13.24 -8.64
C LEU A 101 -11.43 -13.28 -8.09
N SER A 102 -11.25 -13.07 -6.80
CA SER A 102 -9.91 -13.11 -6.18
C SER A 102 -9.23 -14.48 -6.29
N SER A 103 -10.00 -15.56 -6.41
CA SER A 103 -9.46 -16.92 -6.54
C SER A 103 -9.08 -17.29 -7.97
N MET A 104 -9.39 -16.42 -8.94
CA MET A 104 -9.11 -16.64 -10.36
C MET A 104 -7.61 -16.73 -10.66
N VAL A 105 -6.77 -16.01 -9.91
CA VAL A 105 -5.31 -16.05 -10.07
C VAL A 105 -4.66 -17.33 -9.56
N THR A 106 -5.36 -18.06 -8.71
CA THR A 106 -4.94 -19.37 -8.19
C THR A 106 -5.67 -20.53 -8.89
N ASP A 107 -6.54 -20.21 -9.84
CA ASP A 107 -7.30 -21.22 -10.57
C ASP A 107 -6.36 -22.01 -11.51
N PRO A 108 -6.35 -23.36 -11.46
CA PRO A 108 -5.44 -24.14 -12.28
C PRO A 108 -5.56 -23.94 -13.81
N ARG A 109 -6.72 -23.48 -14.31
CA ARG A 109 -6.91 -23.22 -15.75
C ARG A 109 -6.36 -21.85 -16.16
N LEU A 110 -6.32 -20.90 -15.22
CA LEU A 110 -5.98 -19.50 -15.47
C LEU A 110 -4.61 -19.11 -14.89
N ASP A 111 -4.03 -19.93 -14.01
CA ASP A 111 -2.72 -19.70 -13.38
C ASP A 111 -1.63 -19.47 -14.43
N ALA A 112 -1.59 -20.29 -15.49
CA ALA A 112 -0.63 -20.13 -16.58
C ALA A 112 -0.75 -18.78 -17.32
N TYR A 113 -1.93 -18.16 -17.29
CA TYR A 113 -2.17 -16.83 -17.86
C TYR A 113 -1.81 -15.72 -16.87
N PHE A 114 -2.27 -15.80 -15.62
CA PHE A 114 -2.08 -14.72 -14.64
C PHE A 114 -0.69 -14.69 -14.00
N SER A 115 -0.07 -15.85 -13.76
CA SER A 115 1.24 -15.97 -13.12
C SER A 115 2.33 -15.10 -13.79
N PRO A 116 2.54 -15.12 -15.12
CA PRO A 116 3.55 -14.26 -15.76
C PRO A 116 3.21 -12.76 -15.72
N ILE A 117 1.92 -12.40 -15.66
CA ILE A 117 1.48 -11.00 -15.58
C ILE A 117 1.77 -10.44 -14.19
N ILE A 118 1.41 -11.21 -13.17
CA ILE A 118 1.55 -10.83 -11.76
C ILE A 118 3.03 -10.82 -11.35
N THR A 119 3.80 -11.84 -11.73
CA THR A 119 5.24 -11.91 -11.39
C THR A 119 6.09 -10.82 -12.03
N LYS A 120 5.61 -10.23 -13.14
CA LYS A 120 6.29 -9.11 -13.82
C LYS A 120 6.12 -7.78 -13.08
N ASP A 121 5.06 -7.61 -12.30
CA ASP A 121 4.78 -6.37 -11.59
C ASP A 121 5.13 -6.50 -10.10
N PRO A 122 6.12 -5.73 -9.59
CA PRO A 122 6.57 -5.84 -8.20
C PRO A 122 5.53 -5.37 -7.17
N LEU A 123 4.47 -4.67 -7.59
CA LEU A 123 3.39 -4.24 -6.71
C LEU A 123 2.24 -5.26 -6.70
N MET A 124 2.16 -6.18 -7.65
CA MET A 124 1.19 -7.28 -7.58
C MET A 124 1.78 -8.45 -6.79
N GLU A 125 0.96 -9.02 -5.91
CA GLU A 125 1.38 -10.13 -5.07
C GLU A 125 0.24 -11.12 -4.84
N ILE A 126 0.61 -12.40 -4.80
CA ILE A 126 -0.21 -13.52 -4.36
C ILE A 126 0.52 -14.13 -3.16
N THR A 127 -0.12 -14.13 -2.00
CA THR A 127 0.37 -14.80 -0.79
C THR A 127 -0.55 -15.96 -0.43
N PRO A 128 -0.12 -16.87 0.47
CA PRO A 128 -0.99 -17.93 0.98
C PRO A 128 -2.29 -17.41 1.63
N GLU A 129 -2.28 -16.19 2.16
CA GLU A 129 -3.42 -15.52 2.78
C GLU A 129 -4.36 -14.82 1.78
N GLY A 130 -3.97 -14.75 0.51
CA GLY A 130 -4.78 -14.19 -0.58
C GLY A 130 -3.99 -13.24 -1.47
N ILE A 131 -4.71 -12.34 -2.13
CA ILE A 131 -4.12 -11.37 -3.06
C ILE A 131 -4.07 -9.98 -2.45
N ASN A 132 -3.04 -9.20 -2.80
CA ASN A 132 -2.94 -7.82 -2.34
C ASN A 132 -3.93 -6.90 -3.10
N LYS A 133 -4.02 -5.62 -2.67
CA LYS A 133 -4.98 -4.66 -3.25
C LYS A 133 -4.79 -4.42 -4.74
N TYR A 134 -3.55 -4.47 -5.25
CA TYR A 134 -3.24 -4.15 -6.65
C TYR A 134 -3.61 -5.31 -7.56
N THR A 135 -3.26 -6.53 -7.18
CA THR A 135 -3.71 -7.76 -7.84
C THR A 135 -5.23 -7.80 -7.87
N LYS A 136 -5.89 -7.46 -6.77
CA LYS A 136 -7.36 -7.43 -6.72
C LYS A 136 -7.96 -6.45 -7.73
N LEU A 137 -7.49 -5.20 -7.74
CA LEU A 137 -7.96 -4.18 -8.68
C LEU A 137 -7.72 -4.59 -10.14
N PHE A 138 -6.59 -5.23 -10.42
CA PHE A 138 -6.27 -5.74 -11.74
C PHE A 138 -7.25 -6.83 -12.18
N ILE A 139 -7.51 -7.82 -11.34
CA ILE A 139 -8.40 -8.96 -11.66
C ILE A 139 -9.85 -8.51 -11.80
N GLU A 140 -10.33 -7.62 -10.95
CA GLU A 140 -11.66 -7.02 -11.09
C GLU A 140 -11.77 -6.23 -12.40
N GLY A 141 -10.73 -5.46 -12.74
CA GLY A 141 -10.63 -4.76 -14.02
C GLY A 141 -10.66 -5.72 -15.20
N TRP A 142 -9.87 -6.79 -15.14
CA TRP A 142 -9.77 -7.83 -16.14
C TRP A 142 -11.11 -8.51 -16.41
N HIS A 143 -11.77 -8.99 -15.36
CA HIS A 143 -13.08 -9.60 -15.48
C HIS A 143 -14.11 -8.63 -16.06
N ARG A 144 -14.09 -7.35 -15.64
CA ARG A 144 -14.93 -6.31 -16.24
C ARG A 144 -14.69 -6.17 -17.75
N GLY A 145 -13.45 -6.18 -18.22
CA GLY A 145 -13.12 -6.11 -19.64
C GLY A 145 -13.68 -7.30 -20.44
N VAL A 146 -13.60 -8.50 -19.87
CA VAL A 146 -14.19 -9.71 -20.45
C VAL A 146 -15.72 -9.58 -20.56
N VAL A 147 -16.39 -9.15 -19.48
CA VAL A 147 -17.84 -8.95 -19.44
C VAL A 147 -18.29 -7.87 -20.43
N GLU A 148 -17.59 -6.74 -20.51
CA GLU A 148 -17.86 -5.66 -21.47
C GLU A 148 -17.85 -6.20 -22.89
N PHE A 149 -16.79 -6.91 -23.28
CA PHE A 149 -16.67 -7.48 -24.62
C PHE A 149 -17.75 -8.53 -24.89
N TRP A 150 -18.01 -9.44 -23.94
CA TRP A 150 -19.04 -10.46 -24.08
C TRP A 150 -20.42 -9.86 -24.33
N ASN A 151 -20.79 -8.82 -23.59
CA ASN A 151 -22.08 -8.15 -23.77
C ASN A 151 -22.28 -7.55 -25.17
N GLU A 152 -21.19 -7.15 -25.85
CA GLU A 152 -21.22 -6.59 -27.21
C GLU A 152 -21.37 -7.66 -28.32
N ILE A 153 -20.93 -8.89 -28.02
CA ILE A 153 -20.88 -9.97 -29.02
C ILE A 153 -21.92 -11.06 -28.81
N LYS A 154 -22.41 -11.28 -27.58
CA LYS A 154 -23.26 -12.43 -27.22
C LYS A 154 -24.54 -12.58 -28.04
N GLU A 155 -25.12 -11.47 -28.51
CA GLU A 155 -26.35 -11.48 -29.34
C GLU A 155 -26.06 -11.79 -30.82
N LYS A 156 -24.79 -11.86 -31.21
CA LYS A 156 -24.33 -12.08 -32.59
C LYS A 156 -23.80 -13.50 -32.85
N ILE A 157 -23.80 -14.34 -31.82
CA ILE A 157 -23.30 -15.72 -31.82
C ILE A 157 -24.46 -16.65 -31.52
#